data_AF-A0A3E3I4R8-F1
#
_entry.id   AF-A0A3E3I4R8-F1
#
_cell.length_a   1.000
_cell.length_b   1.000
_cell.length_c   1.000
_cell.angle_alpha   90.00
_cell.angle_beta   90.00
_cell.angle_gamma   90.00
#
_symmetry.space_group_name_H-M   'P 1'
#
loop_
_entity.id
_entity.type
_entity.pdbx_description
1 polymer ?
#
loop_
_entity_poly.entity_id
_entity_poly.type
_entity_poly.pdbx_seq_one_letter_code
_entity_poly.pdbx_strand_id
1 'polypeptide(L)'
;MALDPVLMRSMSMKTGVIWGNPSEKGFERIGEDNTTLPCNNDELIECYQGTLKAAGIADEKTVPQEIAELMKDMLRDAPYIKGAWMNKFQGKNYLQYASPETQFNVYCDGVYISDNPLGPFVLAENNPYSFKPGVFFPGAGHCSTMKDQYGNLWHASTLRISVNHQFERRLGIWPAGIDCDGELFCNQRYEDWPIKIEQKKMDPWAEPEWYLLNYKKAMFASSFTKEHESENAIDENVRTWW
;
A
#
# COMPACT_ATOMS: atom_id res chain seq x y z
N MET A 1 -21.33 -10.00 -12.07
CA MET A 1 -20.89 -9.30 -13.31
C MET A 1 -21.07 -10.30 -14.45
N ALA A 2 -21.90 -10.00 -15.44
CA ALA A 2 -22.07 -10.89 -16.60
C ALA A 2 -20.97 -10.59 -17.62
N LEU A 3 -20.16 -11.60 -17.93
CA LEU A 3 -19.20 -11.57 -19.03
C LEU A 3 -19.81 -12.32 -20.21
N ASP A 4 -19.57 -11.84 -21.42
CA ASP A 4 -19.78 -12.64 -22.62
C ASP A 4 -18.80 -13.84 -22.56
N PRO A 5 -19.27 -15.09 -22.57
CA PRO A 5 -18.40 -16.26 -22.35
C PRO A 5 -17.46 -16.55 -23.53
N VAL A 6 -17.66 -15.92 -24.69
CA VAL A 6 -16.83 -16.11 -25.88
C VAL A 6 -15.84 -14.96 -26.03
N LEU A 7 -16.32 -13.73 -25.91
CA LEU A 7 -15.51 -12.52 -26.10
C LEU A 7 -14.80 -12.08 -24.82
N MET A 8 -15.19 -12.62 -23.66
CA MET A 8 -14.72 -12.21 -22.32
C MET A 8 -14.86 -10.70 -22.08
N ARG A 9 -15.86 -10.08 -22.73
CA ARG A 9 -16.17 -8.66 -22.59
C ARG A 9 -17.23 -8.47 -21.52
N SER A 10 -17.08 -7.40 -20.73
CA SER A 10 -18.09 -6.98 -19.76
C SER A 10 -19.40 -6.66 -20.50
N MET A 11 -20.48 -7.32 -20.10
CA MET A 11 -21.83 -7.02 -20.60
C MET A 11 -22.51 -5.91 -19.79
N SER A 12 -21.92 -5.49 -18.67
CA SER A 12 -22.38 -4.39 -17.83
C SER A 12 -21.46 -3.18 -17.96
N MET A 13 -22.05 -1.99 -17.84
CA MET A 13 -21.29 -0.76 -17.64
C MET A 13 -20.51 -0.85 -16.32
N LYS A 14 -19.26 -0.37 -16.31
CA LYS A 14 -18.45 -0.27 -15.10
C LYS A 14 -18.83 1.01 -14.36
N THR A 15 -18.93 0.93 -13.04
CA THR A 15 -19.19 2.09 -12.16
C THR A 15 -18.05 2.19 -11.15
N GLY A 16 -17.46 3.38 -11.02
CA GLY A 16 -16.50 3.66 -9.96
C GLY A 16 -17.17 3.62 -8.59
N VAL A 17 -16.51 3.02 -7.60
CA VAL A 17 -17.05 2.86 -6.24
C VAL A 17 -16.28 3.63 -5.18
N ILE A 18 -15.00 3.92 -5.44
CA ILE A 18 -14.11 4.70 -4.56
C ILE A 18 -13.14 5.51 -5.42
N TRP A 19 -12.64 6.61 -4.85
CA TRP A 19 -11.68 7.52 -5.47
C TRP A 19 -10.68 8.04 -4.43
N GLY A 20 -9.51 8.45 -4.89
CA GLY A 20 -8.53 9.12 -4.05
C GLY A 20 -9.00 10.51 -3.63
N ASN A 21 -8.67 10.90 -2.40
CA ASN A 21 -8.93 12.21 -1.83
C ASN A 21 -7.73 12.64 -0.96
N PRO A 22 -6.55 12.85 -1.57
CA PRO A 22 -5.30 13.19 -0.87
C PRO A 22 -5.34 14.56 -0.15
N SER A 23 -6.28 15.43 -0.52
CA SER A 23 -6.48 16.73 0.13
C SER A 23 -6.97 16.56 1.56
N GLU A 24 -7.96 15.68 1.77
CA GLU A 24 -8.56 15.41 3.08
C GLU A 24 -7.90 14.22 3.79
N LYS A 25 -7.51 13.18 3.04
CA LYS A 25 -6.88 11.97 3.56
C LYS A 25 -5.37 12.04 3.40
N GLY A 26 -4.70 12.54 4.43
CA GLY A 26 -3.24 12.72 4.40
C GLY A 26 -2.43 11.46 4.07
N PHE A 27 -2.90 10.28 4.51
CA PHE A 27 -2.23 9.00 4.23
C PHE A 27 -2.27 8.59 2.75
N GLU A 28 -3.13 9.21 1.93
CA GLU A 28 -3.16 8.99 0.48
C GLU A 28 -2.25 9.96 -0.29
N ARG A 29 -1.47 10.83 0.37
CA ARG A 29 -0.56 11.73 -0.35
C ARG A 29 0.70 11.00 -0.78
N ILE A 30 1.15 11.28 -2.00
CA ILE A 30 2.36 10.69 -2.56
C ILE A 30 3.62 11.29 -1.89
N GLY A 31 4.80 10.75 -2.22
CA GLY A 31 6.08 11.23 -1.70
C GLY A 31 6.51 10.51 -0.42
N GLU A 32 7.80 10.59 -0.10
CA GLU A 32 8.28 10.14 1.22
C GLU A 32 7.54 10.93 2.30
N ASP A 33 7.16 10.24 3.38
CA ASP A 33 6.46 10.84 4.52
C ASP A 33 5.18 11.63 4.15
N ASN A 34 4.50 11.24 3.07
CA ASN A 34 3.25 11.86 2.59
C ASN A 34 3.39 13.36 2.27
N THR A 35 4.58 13.82 1.85
CA THR A 35 4.89 15.25 1.73
C THR A 35 4.36 15.94 0.48
N THR A 36 4.00 15.19 -0.57
CA THR A 36 3.65 15.79 -1.86
C THR A 36 2.15 16.01 -1.96
N LEU A 37 1.75 17.26 -2.19
CA LEU A 37 0.38 17.61 -2.53
C LEU A 37 0.14 17.39 -4.03
N PRO A 38 -1.09 17.02 -4.44
CA PRO A 38 -1.43 16.95 -5.85
C PRO A 38 -1.26 18.30 -6.54
N CYS A 39 -0.83 18.27 -7.80
CA CYS A 39 -0.73 19.44 -8.64
C CYS A 39 -2.07 20.16 -8.74
N ASN A 40 -2.02 21.48 -8.72
CA ASN A 40 -3.17 22.30 -9.11
C ASN A 40 -3.38 22.27 -10.64
N ASN A 41 -4.46 22.88 -11.12
CA ASN A 41 -4.81 22.81 -12.54
C ASN A 41 -3.78 23.50 -13.46
N ASP A 42 -3.17 24.60 -13.01
CA ASP A 42 -2.19 25.33 -13.82
C ASP A 42 -0.89 24.54 -13.94
N GLU A 43 -0.42 23.96 -12.82
CA GLU A 43 0.73 23.04 -12.79
C GLU A 43 0.51 21.83 -13.69
N LEU A 44 -0.69 21.22 -13.62
CA LEU A 44 -1.02 20.07 -14.47
C LEU A 44 -1.01 20.44 -15.96
N ILE A 45 -1.53 21.62 -16.33
CA ILE A 45 -1.49 22.10 -17.72
C ILE A 45 -0.03 22.27 -18.15
N GLU A 46 0.81 22.89 -17.33
CA GLU A 46 2.23 23.08 -17.63
C GLU A 46 2.96 21.74 -17.83
N CYS A 47 2.79 20.80 -16.90
CA CYS A 47 3.36 19.45 -16.99
C CYS A 47 2.88 18.69 -18.23
N TYR A 48 1.59 18.79 -18.56
CA TYR A 48 1.01 18.13 -19.73
C TYR A 48 1.60 18.70 -21.03
N GLN A 49 1.64 20.04 -21.18
CA GLN A 49 2.23 20.69 -22.35
C GLN A 49 3.74 20.40 -22.47
N GLY A 50 4.46 20.37 -21.35
CA GLY A 50 5.86 19.96 -21.30
C GLY A 50 6.07 18.53 -21.79
N THR A 51 5.20 17.61 -21.39
CA THR A 51 5.23 16.19 -21.80
C THR A 51 4.96 16.03 -23.30
N LEU A 52 3.95 16.74 -23.85
CA LEU A 52 3.67 16.73 -25.29
C LEU A 52 4.88 17.23 -26.09
N LYS A 53 5.49 18.33 -25.66
CA LYS A 53 6.70 18.88 -26.28
C LYS A 53 7.87 17.89 -26.24
N ALA A 54 8.11 17.25 -25.11
CA ALA A 54 9.16 16.24 -24.96
C ALA A 54 8.92 15.01 -25.87
N ALA A 55 7.66 14.65 -26.09
CA ALA A 55 7.25 13.59 -27.01
C ALA A 55 7.22 14.02 -28.50
N GLY A 56 7.51 15.28 -28.82
CA GLY A 56 7.46 15.81 -30.19
C GLY A 56 6.04 16.01 -30.74
N ILE A 57 5.03 16.08 -29.88
CA ILE A 57 3.63 16.29 -30.25
C ILE A 57 3.35 17.79 -30.27
N ALA A 58 3.09 18.35 -31.46
CA ALA A 58 2.88 19.78 -31.65
C ALA A 58 1.42 20.24 -31.46
N ASP A 59 0.46 19.35 -31.69
CA ASP A 59 -0.98 19.64 -31.54
C ASP A 59 -1.62 18.61 -30.61
N GLU A 60 -2.04 19.03 -29.43
CA GLU A 60 -2.70 18.19 -28.43
C GLU A 60 -3.96 17.50 -28.96
N LYS A 61 -4.63 18.07 -29.98
CA LYS A 61 -5.84 17.49 -30.59
C LYS A 61 -5.56 16.19 -31.33
N THR A 62 -4.29 15.91 -31.64
CA THR A 62 -3.88 14.64 -32.23
C THR A 62 -3.79 13.51 -31.21
N VAL A 63 -3.77 13.84 -29.91
CA VAL A 63 -3.79 12.87 -28.82
C VAL A 63 -5.22 12.40 -28.59
N PRO A 64 -5.52 11.09 -28.68
CA PRO A 64 -6.84 10.58 -28.34
C PRO A 64 -7.23 10.98 -26.91
N GLN A 65 -8.48 11.38 -26.72
CA GLN A 65 -8.97 11.90 -25.43
C GLN A 65 -8.66 10.97 -24.25
N GLU A 66 -8.86 9.66 -24.40
CA GLU A 66 -8.57 8.66 -23.35
C GLU A 66 -7.08 8.63 -22.96
N ILE A 67 -6.19 8.84 -23.94
CA ILE A 67 -4.74 8.90 -23.70
C ILE A 67 -4.37 10.22 -23.04
N ALA A 68 -4.98 11.34 -23.46
CA ALA A 68 -4.77 12.64 -22.85
C ALA A 68 -5.22 12.65 -21.37
N GLU A 69 -6.34 12.01 -21.05
CA GLU A 69 -6.83 11.83 -19.68
C GLU A 69 -5.89 10.96 -18.86
N LEU A 70 -5.46 9.80 -19.39
CA LEU A 70 -4.47 8.95 -18.72
C LEU A 70 -3.15 9.67 -18.46
N MET A 71 -2.64 10.45 -19.42
CA MET A 71 -1.44 11.26 -19.25
C MET A 71 -1.62 12.29 -18.13
N LYS A 72 -2.75 12.99 -18.11
CA LYS A 72 -3.06 13.97 -17.06
C LYS A 72 -3.17 13.31 -15.69
N ASP A 73 -3.78 12.13 -15.60
CA ASP A 73 -3.87 11.40 -14.32
C ASP A 73 -2.48 10.97 -13.81
N MET A 74 -1.57 10.57 -14.69
CA MET A 74 -0.19 10.26 -14.33
C MET A 74 0.64 11.49 -13.90
N LEU A 75 0.25 12.70 -14.36
CA LEU A 75 0.96 13.96 -14.08
C LEU A 75 0.35 14.75 -12.91
N ARG A 76 -0.74 14.25 -12.30
CA ARG A 76 -1.50 14.99 -11.29
C ARG A 76 -0.85 14.96 -9.90
N ASP A 77 0.20 14.17 -9.71
CA ASP A 77 0.76 13.85 -8.40
C ASP A 77 -0.31 13.42 -7.38
N ALA A 78 -1.33 12.73 -7.88
CA ALA A 78 -2.45 12.19 -7.12
C ALA A 78 -2.22 10.69 -6.84
N PRO A 79 -2.77 10.15 -5.73
CA PRO A 79 -2.59 8.76 -5.37
C PRO A 79 -3.11 7.81 -6.42
N TYR A 80 -2.34 6.76 -6.66
CA TYR A 80 -2.81 5.62 -7.44
C TYR A 80 -3.58 4.60 -6.58
N ILE A 81 -4.91 4.72 -6.55
CA ILE A 81 -5.81 3.79 -5.85
C ILE A 81 -5.84 2.43 -6.57
N LYS A 82 -5.40 1.37 -5.89
CA LYS A 82 -5.27 0.02 -6.47
C LYS A 82 -5.47 -1.09 -5.44
N GLY A 83 -5.22 -2.34 -5.81
CA GLY A 83 -5.16 -3.45 -4.86
C GLY A 83 -6.49 -3.75 -4.18
N ALA A 84 -7.61 -3.61 -4.89
CA ALA A 84 -8.93 -3.81 -4.31
C ALA A 84 -9.09 -5.25 -3.79
N TRP A 85 -9.45 -5.37 -2.51
CA TRP A 85 -9.74 -6.64 -1.85
C TRP A 85 -10.98 -6.51 -0.99
N MET A 86 -11.90 -7.47 -1.04
CA MET A 86 -13.17 -7.40 -0.33
C MET A 86 -13.31 -8.58 0.63
N ASN A 87 -13.53 -8.28 1.91
CA ASN A 87 -14.00 -9.27 2.87
C ASN A 87 -15.44 -8.96 3.31
N LYS A 88 -16.17 -9.99 3.73
CA LYS A 88 -17.45 -9.82 4.42
C LYS A 88 -17.36 -10.36 5.84
N PHE A 89 -17.54 -9.49 6.82
CA PHE A 89 -17.54 -9.84 8.24
C PHE A 89 -18.81 -9.32 8.90
N GLN A 90 -19.47 -10.18 9.69
CA GLN A 90 -20.67 -9.81 10.47
C GLN A 90 -21.75 -9.08 9.66
N GLY A 91 -21.93 -9.48 8.39
CA GLY A 91 -22.91 -8.86 7.49
C GLY A 91 -22.43 -7.63 6.71
N LYS A 92 -21.32 -7.00 7.12
CA LYS A 92 -20.72 -5.82 6.47
C LYS A 92 -19.61 -6.19 5.48
N ASN A 93 -19.46 -5.40 4.43
CA ASN A 93 -18.44 -5.54 3.39
C ASN A 93 -17.31 -4.54 3.66
N TYR A 94 -16.08 -5.03 3.68
CA TYR A 94 -14.86 -4.26 3.96
C TYR A 94 -14.00 -4.25 2.69
N LEU A 95 -14.11 -3.15 1.94
CA LEU A 95 -13.33 -2.89 0.73
C LEU A 95 -11.98 -2.31 1.12
N GLN A 96 -10.97 -3.15 1.11
CA GLN A 96 -9.56 -2.76 1.21
C GLN A 96 -9.07 -2.21 -0.13
N TYR A 97 -8.20 -1.22 -0.07
CA TYR A 97 -7.51 -0.65 -1.22
C TYR A 97 -6.13 -0.16 -0.79
N ALA A 98 -5.20 -0.11 -1.72
CA ALA A 98 -3.85 0.39 -1.50
C ALA A 98 -3.68 1.81 -2.06
N SER A 99 -2.91 2.62 -1.34
CA SER A 99 -2.55 4.00 -1.67
C SER A 99 -1.27 4.37 -0.90
N PRO A 100 -0.47 5.37 -1.30
CA PRO A 100 -0.47 6.04 -2.60
C PRO A 100 0.31 5.19 -3.63
N GLU A 101 1.64 5.27 -3.65
CA GLU A 101 2.50 4.47 -4.53
C GLU A 101 3.52 3.66 -3.76
N THR A 102 3.93 2.55 -4.36
CA THR A 102 4.67 1.49 -3.67
C THR A 102 6.14 1.81 -3.43
N GLN A 103 6.70 2.81 -4.12
CA GLN A 103 8.10 3.21 -3.98
C GLN A 103 8.36 4.11 -2.77
N PHE A 104 7.30 4.62 -2.13
CA PHE A 104 7.40 5.48 -0.96
C PHE A 104 7.24 4.68 0.32
N ASN A 105 7.88 5.15 1.40
CA ASN A 105 7.77 4.52 2.72
C ASN A 105 6.34 4.48 3.27
N VAL A 106 5.49 5.40 2.82
CA VAL A 106 4.11 5.57 3.27
C VAL A 106 3.10 4.70 2.53
N TYR A 107 3.53 3.76 1.68
CA TYR A 107 2.60 2.84 1.03
C TYR A 107 1.79 2.06 2.07
N CYS A 108 0.47 2.05 1.90
CA CYS A 108 -0.48 1.63 2.92
C CYS A 108 -1.72 1.00 2.30
N ASP A 109 -2.55 0.41 3.14
CA ASP A 109 -3.90 -0.02 2.79
C ASP A 109 -4.94 0.74 3.62
N GLY A 110 -5.98 1.22 2.95
CA GLY A 110 -7.17 1.79 3.56
C GLY A 110 -8.39 0.87 3.44
N VAL A 111 -9.42 1.12 4.23
CA VAL A 111 -10.66 0.33 4.27
C VAL A 111 -11.89 1.23 4.14
N TYR A 112 -12.80 0.81 3.30
CA TYR A 112 -14.16 1.31 3.19
C TYR A 112 -15.16 0.24 3.63
N ILE A 113 -16.23 0.64 4.33
CA ILE A 113 -17.25 -0.26 4.88
C ILE A 113 -18.60 0.02 4.20
N SER A 114 -19.37 -1.03 3.91
CA SER A 114 -20.75 -0.92 3.43
C SER A 114 -21.61 -2.13 3.81
N ASP A 115 -22.91 -1.92 4.00
CA ASP A 115 -23.88 -3.01 4.13
C ASP A 115 -24.12 -3.72 2.77
N ASN A 116 -23.76 -3.09 1.65
CA ASN A 116 -23.93 -3.64 0.29
C ASN A 116 -22.58 -3.82 -0.42
N PRO A 117 -22.40 -4.86 -1.25
CA PRO A 117 -21.13 -5.15 -1.91
C PRO A 117 -20.71 -4.12 -2.97
N LEU A 118 -21.64 -3.25 -3.39
CA LEU A 118 -21.40 -2.18 -4.36
C LEU A 118 -21.58 -0.78 -3.76
N GLY A 119 -21.62 -0.67 -2.43
CA GLY A 119 -21.80 0.60 -1.72
C GLY A 119 -23.26 1.00 -1.51
N PRO A 120 -23.51 2.23 -1.00
CA PRO A 120 -22.51 3.27 -0.76
C PRO A 120 -21.50 2.86 0.31
N PHE A 121 -20.24 3.26 0.10
CA PHE A 121 -19.13 2.97 1.00
C PHE A 121 -18.84 4.18 1.90
N VAL A 122 -18.49 3.93 3.16
CA VAL A 122 -18.03 4.92 4.14
C VAL A 122 -16.61 4.55 4.57
N LEU A 123 -15.73 5.53 4.72
CA LEU A 123 -14.35 5.27 5.13
C LEU A 123 -14.35 4.73 6.56
N ALA A 124 -13.62 3.63 6.81
CA ALA A 124 -13.41 3.11 8.16
C ALA A 124 -12.72 4.15 9.05
N GLU A 125 -13.06 4.21 10.33
CA GLU A 125 -12.61 5.27 11.24
C GLU A 125 -11.14 5.10 11.63
N ASN A 126 -10.66 3.86 11.67
CA ASN A 126 -9.30 3.53 12.10
C ASN A 126 -8.25 3.58 10.97
N ASN A 127 -8.59 4.16 9.82
CA ASN A 127 -7.66 4.26 8.70
C ASN A 127 -6.41 5.10 9.02
N PRO A 128 -5.25 4.78 8.42
CA PRO A 128 -5.02 3.66 7.49
C PRO A 128 -5.00 2.29 8.18
N TYR A 129 -5.57 1.29 7.50
CA TYR A 129 -5.73 -0.08 8.02
C TYR A 129 -4.40 -0.82 8.17
N SER A 130 -3.51 -0.70 7.19
CA SER A 130 -2.12 -1.19 7.26
C SER A 130 -1.20 -0.04 6.88
N PHE A 131 -0.31 0.36 7.78
CA PHE A 131 0.55 1.51 7.58
C PHE A 131 1.86 1.39 8.35
N LYS A 132 2.96 1.43 7.59
CA LYS A 132 4.30 1.27 8.12
C LYS A 132 5.28 2.23 7.45
N PRO A 133 5.41 3.47 7.94
CA PRO A 133 6.27 4.48 7.32
C PRO A 133 7.77 4.33 7.64
N GLY A 134 8.18 3.41 8.52
CA GLY A 134 9.58 3.28 8.94
C GLY A 134 9.96 1.89 9.46
N VAL A 135 11.05 1.86 10.23
CA VAL A 135 11.66 0.63 10.77
C VAL A 135 12.24 -0.26 9.65
N PHE A 136 12.35 -1.58 9.82
CA PHE A 136 13.16 -2.44 8.95
C PHE A 136 12.61 -2.51 7.52
N PHE A 137 11.29 -2.67 7.38
CA PHE A 137 10.60 -2.70 6.10
C PHE A 137 9.48 -1.66 6.06
N PRO A 138 9.60 -0.52 5.38
CA PRO A 138 8.46 0.40 5.24
C PRO A 138 7.49 -0.01 4.12
N GLY A 139 6.36 0.70 3.99
CA GLY A 139 5.47 0.66 2.83
C GLY A 139 4.59 -0.59 2.72
N ALA A 140 3.80 -0.87 3.76
CA ALA A 140 2.88 -2.01 3.85
C ALA A 140 1.54 -1.79 3.09
N GLY A 141 1.58 -1.89 1.76
CA GLY A 141 0.41 -1.73 0.88
C GLY A 141 0.25 -2.84 -0.17
N HIS A 142 -0.94 -2.93 -0.79
CA HIS A 142 -1.32 -3.92 -1.82
C HIS A 142 -1.61 -5.31 -1.24
N CYS A 143 -2.70 -5.40 -0.50
CA CYS A 143 -2.92 -6.50 0.41
C CYS A 143 -4.03 -7.51 0.06
N SER A 144 -4.11 -8.51 0.93
CA SER A 144 -5.30 -9.33 1.13
C SER A 144 -5.41 -9.74 2.60
N THR A 145 -6.62 -9.67 3.16
CA THR A 145 -6.93 -10.18 4.50
C THR A 145 -7.60 -11.55 4.41
N MET A 146 -7.03 -12.52 5.12
CA MET A 146 -7.42 -13.93 5.06
C MET A 146 -7.63 -14.52 6.44
N LYS A 147 -8.43 -15.59 6.51
CA LYS A 147 -8.69 -16.34 7.74
C LYS A 147 -8.03 -17.70 7.67
N ASP A 148 -7.28 -18.08 8.70
CA ASP A 148 -6.69 -19.41 8.80
C ASP A 148 -7.69 -20.47 9.33
N GLN A 149 -7.23 -21.72 9.44
CA GLN A 149 -8.05 -22.85 9.92
C GLN A 149 -8.44 -22.76 11.41
N TYR A 150 -7.75 -21.92 12.18
CA TYR A 150 -8.03 -21.67 13.61
C TYR A 150 -8.87 -20.41 13.83
N GLY A 151 -9.29 -19.74 12.75
CA GLY A 151 -10.08 -18.53 12.79
C GLY A 151 -9.30 -17.28 13.14
N ASN A 152 -7.96 -17.28 13.03
CA ASN A 152 -7.17 -16.05 13.09
C ASN A 152 -7.29 -15.30 11.77
N LEU A 153 -7.36 -13.98 11.84
CA LEU A 153 -7.23 -13.14 10.65
C LEU A 153 -5.77 -12.74 10.49
N TRP A 154 -5.32 -12.79 9.25
CA TRP A 154 -3.98 -12.41 8.84
C TRP A 154 -4.09 -11.42 7.69
N HIS A 155 -3.35 -10.32 7.79
CA HIS A 155 -3.22 -9.36 6.72
C HIS A 155 -1.87 -9.56 6.04
N ALA A 156 -1.88 -9.85 4.74
CA ALA A 156 -0.68 -9.95 3.95
C ALA A 156 -0.58 -8.74 3.02
N SER A 157 0.57 -8.07 2.98
CA SER A 157 0.80 -6.89 2.15
C SER A 157 2.20 -6.87 1.54
N THR A 158 2.41 -6.06 0.51
CA THR A 158 3.77 -5.85 -0.03
C THR A 158 4.51 -4.83 0.80
N LEU A 159 5.84 -4.93 0.85
CA LEU A 159 6.74 -4.06 1.61
C LEU A 159 7.82 -3.49 0.69
N ARG A 160 8.20 -2.23 0.90
CA ARG A 160 9.18 -1.48 0.10
C ARG A 160 10.62 -1.92 0.40
N ILE A 161 11.41 -2.10 -0.66
CA ILE A 161 12.88 -2.00 -0.63
C ILE A 161 13.33 -0.82 -1.50
N SER A 162 12.92 -0.83 -2.77
CA SER A 162 13.14 0.26 -3.74
C SER A 162 14.57 0.82 -3.77
N VAL A 163 15.58 -0.06 -3.88
CA VAL A 163 17.00 0.33 -4.00
C VAL A 163 17.47 0.13 -5.43
N ASN A 164 17.37 -1.10 -5.94
CA ASN A 164 17.81 -1.43 -7.30
C ASN A 164 16.74 -1.10 -8.35
N HIS A 165 15.47 -1.15 -7.95
CA HIS A 165 14.33 -0.83 -8.80
C HIS A 165 13.18 -0.31 -7.95
N GLN A 166 12.41 0.67 -8.44
CA GLN A 166 11.31 1.29 -7.68
C GLN A 166 10.24 0.29 -7.18
N PHE A 167 10.08 -0.86 -7.85
CA PHE A 167 9.14 -1.94 -7.49
C PHE A 167 9.78 -3.14 -6.76
N GLU A 168 11.02 -3.01 -6.30
CA GLU A 168 11.70 -4.02 -5.48
C GLU A 168 11.01 -4.12 -4.11
N ARG A 169 10.42 -5.29 -3.82
CA ARG A 169 9.49 -5.49 -2.70
C ARG A 169 9.59 -6.87 -2.08
N ARG A 170 9.10 -7.00 -0.85
CA ARG A 170 8.88 -8.27 -0.13
C ARG A 170 7.43 -8.40 0.31
N LEU A 171 7.10 -9.52 0.95
CA LEU A 171 5.79 -9.76 1.56
C LEU A 171 5.93 -9.70 3.07
N GLY A 172 5.01 -8.97 3.71
CA GLY A 172 4.77 -9.02 5.15
C GLY A 172 3.45 -9.71 5.44
N ILE A 173 3.34 -10.31 6.63
CA ILE A 173 2.12 -10.91 7.14
C ILE A 173 1.97 -10.56 8.62
N TRP A 174 0.79 -10.06 8.99
CA TRP A 174 0.52 -9.55 10.35
C TRP A 174 -0.80 -10.07 10.90
N PRO A 175 -0.93 -10.22 12.22
CA PRO A 175 -2.21 -10.47 12.86
C PRO A 175 -3.20 -9.35 12.55
N ALA A 176 -4.44 -9.72 12.27
CA ALA A 176 -5.54 -8.81 12.04
C ALA A 176 -6.77 -9.22 12.88
N GLY A 177 -7.77 -8.34 12.93
CA GLY A 177 -9.01 -8.62 13.64
C GLY A 177 -10.11 -7.63 13.33
N ILE A 178 -11.30 -7.90 13.88
CA ILE A 178 -12.42 -6.96 13.95
C ILE A 178 -12.57 -6.62 15.43
N ASP A 179 -12.57 -5.35 15.78
CA ASP A 179 -12.75 -4.91 17.17
C ASP A 179 -14.25 -4.87 17.59
N CYS A 180 -14.53 -4.34 18.77
CA CYS A 180 -15.90 -4.27 19.31
C CYS A 180 -16.80 -3.26 18.58
N ASP A 181 -16.22 -2.28 17.90
CA ASP A 181 -16.94 -1.27 17.13
C ASP A 181 -17.18 -1.74 15.68
N GLY A 182 -16.55 -2.87 15.30
CA GLY A 182 -16.65 -3.45 13.97
C GLY A 182 -15.56 -2.95 13.04
N GLU A 183 -14.52 -2.29 13.54
CA GLU A 183 -13.42 -1.80 12.71
C GLU A 183 -12.42 -2.93 12.43
N LEU A 184 -12.00 -3.03 11.17
CA LEU A 184 -10.98 -3.97 10.73
C LEU A 184 -9.60 -3.39 11.06
N PHE A 185 -8.80 -4.09 11.87
CA PHE A 185 -7.48 -3.62 12.29
C PHE A 185 -6.36 -4.60 11.91
N CYS A 186 -5.17 -4.07 11.64
CA CYS A 186 -3.94 -4.82 11.37
C CYS A 186 -2.93 -4.45 12.46
N ASN A 187 -2.44 -5.44 13.22
CA ASN A 187 -1.46 -5.17 14.26
C ASN A 187 -0.04 -5.33 13.71
N GLN A 188 0.58 -4.18 13.44
CA GLN A 188 1.95 -4.05 12.96
C GLN A 188 2.94 -3.68 14.08
N ARG A 189 2.47 -3.63 15.34
CA ARG A 189 3.35 -3.36 16.49
C ARG A 189 4.38 -4.49 16.63
N TYR A 190 5.65 -4.13 16.71
CA TYR A 190 6.79 -5.07 16.83
C TYR A 190 6.90 -6.08 15.68
N GLU A 191 6.36 -5.77 14.52
CA GLU A 191 6.42 -6.61 13.33
C GLU A 191 7.83 -6.99 12.85
N ASP A 192 8.85 -6.17 13.15
CA ASP A 192 10.24 -6.47 12.80
C ASP A 192 10.90 -7.39 13.84
N TRP A 193 10.18 -7.76 14.89
CA TRP A 193 10.65 -8.71 15.88
C TRP A 193 10.20 -10.12 15.50
N PRO A 194 10.95 -11.16 15.89
CA PRO A 194 10.49 -12.52 15.70
C PRO A 194 9.17 -12.75 16.45
N ILE A 195 8.12 -13.12 15.70
CA ILE A 195 6.81 -13.47 16.25
C ILE A 195 6.63 -14.98 16.15
N LYS A 196 6.24 -15.61 17.26
CA LYS A 196 5.90 -17.03 17.30
C LYS A 196 4.53 -17.25 16.68
N ILE A 197 4.44 -18.20 15.75
CA ILE A 197 3.18 -18.62 15.15
C ILE A 197 2.81 -20.01 15.66
N GLU A 198 1.61 -20.15 16.20
CA GLU A 198 1.12 -21.41 16.76
C GLU A 198 -0.13 -21.92 16.04
N GLN A 199 -0.29 -23.24 16.02
CA GLN A 199 -1.42 -23.94 15.44
C GLN A 199 -2.67 -23.90 16.35
N LYS A 200 -3.09 -22.70 16.73
CA LYS A 200 -4.25 -22.46 17.61
C LYS A 200 -4.83 -21.06 17.36
N LYS A 201 -5.95 -20.76 18.01
CA LYS A 201 -6.46 -19.38 18.08
C LYS A 201 -5.44 -18.53 18.85
N MET A 202 -4.95 -17.47 18.22
CA MET A 202 -3.98 -16.53 18.79
C MET A 202 -4.65 -15.22 19.17
N ASP A 203 -4.09 -14.56 20.18
CA ASP A 203 -4.40 -13.16 20.46
C ASP A 203 -3.62 -12.27 19.47
N PRO A 204 -4.31 -11.50 18.61
CA PRO A 204 -3.64 -10.64 17.64
C PRO A 204 -2.85 -9.49 18.28
N TRP A 205 -3.02 -9.25 19.59
CA TRP A 205 -2.32 -8.21 20.37
C TRP A 205 -1.26 -8.75 21.32
N ALA A 206 -0.95 -10.05 21.28
CA ALA A 206 0.09 -10.65 22.10
C ALA A 206 1.46 -9.97 21.89
N GLU A 207 2.18 -9.73 22.98
CA GLU A 207 3.55 -9.22 22.89
C GLU A 207 4.50 -10.32 22.35
N PRO A 208 5.51 -9.94 21.53
CA PRO A 208 6.49 -10.89 21.03
C PRO A 208 7.31 -11.51 22.18
N GLU A 209 7.61 -12.81 22.08
CA GLU A 209 8.44 -13.52 23.07
C GLU A 209 9.94 -13.15 22.95
N TRP A 210 10.35 -12.61 21.81
CA TRP A 210 11.75 -12.31 21.49
C TRP A 210 11.93 -10.85 21.08
N TYR A 211 13.13 -10.32 21.32
CA TYR A 211 13.53 -8.97 20.95
C TYR A 211 14.90 -8.98 20.25
N LEU A 212 15.17 -7.92 19.48
CA LEU A 212 16.43 -7.76 18.76
C LEU A 212 17.60 -7.51 19.73
N LEU A 213 18.62 -8.37 19.68
CA LEU A 213 19.79 -8.28 20.57
C LEU A 213 20.95 -7.51 19.96
N ASN A 214 20.98 -7.37 18.64
CA ASN A 214 22.15 -6.95 17.88
C ASN A 214 22.03 -5.54 17.31
N TYR A 215 20.88 -4.87 17.40
CA TYR A 215 20.69 -3.55 16.81
C TYR A 215 21.81 -2.58 17.17
N LYS A 216 22.51 -2.07 16.15
CA LYS A 216 23.62 -1.10 16.27
C LYS A 216 24.76 -1.50 17.23
N LYS A 217 24.97 -2.80 17.46
CA LYS A 217 26.19 -3.28 18.12
C LYS A 217 27.41 -3.09 17.22
N ALA A 218 28.60 -3.11 17.81
CA ALA A 218 29.84 -3.13 17.03
C ALA A 218 29.94 -4.45 16.23
N MET A 219 30.28 -4.35 14.95
CA MET A 219 30.43 -5.48 14.03
C MET A 219 31.84 -5.53 13.45
N PHE A 220 32.29 -6.73 13.11
CA PHE A 220 33.55 -6.95 12.42
C PHE A 220 33.36 -8.01 11.34
N ALA A 221 33.98 -7.78 10.19
CA ALA A 221 33.96 -8.66 9.04
C ALA A 221 35.37 -8.87 8.50
N SER A 222 35.62 -10.01 7.86
CA SER A 222 36.89 -10.25 7.16
C SER A 222 37.07 -9.37 5.91
N SER A 223 35.96 -8.88 5.35
CA SER A 223 35.93 -7.98 4.19
C SER A 223 34.60 -7.24 4.11
N PHE A 224 34.59 -6.13 3.37
CA PHE A 224 33.41 -5.39 2.95
C PHE A 224 33.73 -4.67 1.63
N THR A 225 32.69 -4.20 0.92
CA THR A 225 32.86 -3.22 -0.15
C THR A 225 32.43 -1.85 0.36
N LYS A 226 33.00 -0.77 -0.19
CA LYS A 226 32.66 0.61 0.21
C LYS A 226 31.14 0.81 0.19
N GLU A 227 30.59 1.47 1.22
CA GLU A 227 29.15 1.72 1.45
C GLU A 227 28.33 0.48 1.87
N HIS A 228 29.00 -0.66 2.05
CA HIS A 228 28.44 -1.93 2.51
C HIS A 228 29.23 -2.48 3.70
N GLU A 229 29.50 -1.63 4.69
CA GLU A 229 30.22 -1.98 5.91
C GLU A 229 29.44 -2.98 6.78
N SER A 230 30.14 -3.70 7.67
CA SER A 230 29.58 -4.81 8.47
C SER A 230 28.40 -4.41 9.38
N GLU A 231 28.35 -3.13 9.73
CA GLU A 231 27.33 -2.50 10.56
C GLU A 231 25.96 -2.50 9.86
N ASN A 232 25.92 -2.50 8.53
CA ASN A 232 24.67 -2.56 7.75
C ASN A 232 23.93 -3.89 7.94
N ALA A 233 24.59 -4.94 8.42
CA ALA A 233 23.92 -6.22 8.68
C ALA A 233 22.90 -6.17 9.82
N ILE A 234 22.93 -5.11 10.65
CA ILE A 234 22.21 -5.01 11.93
C ILE A 234 21.70 -3.58 12.21
N ASP A 235 21.54 -2.76 11.16
CA ASP A 235 21.11 -1.37 11.24
C ASP A 235 19.58 -1.20 11.20
N GLU A 236 18.85 -2.32 11.13
CA GLU A 236 17.40 -2.39 10.98
C GLU A 236 16.91 -1.57 9.78
N ASN A 237 17.59 -1.71 8.64
CA ASN A 237 17.17 -1.13 7.38
C ASN A 237 17.33 -2.14 6.23
N VAL A 238 16.23 -2.65 5.69
CA VAL A 238 16.28 -3.62 4.58
C VAL A 238 16.91 -3.06 3.29
N ARG A 239 17.09 -1.74 3.22
CA ARG A 239 17.64 -1.04 2.06
C ARG A 239 19.17 -0.99 2.07
N THR A 240 19.81 -1.40 3.15
CA THR A 240 21.27 -1.55 3.26
C THR A 240 21.63 -3.03 3.32
N TRP A 241 22.90 -3.33 3.06
CA TRP A 241 23.46 -4.68 3.18
C TRP A 241 24.96 -4.62 3.45
N TRP A 242 25.50 -5.73 3.98
CA TRP A 242 26.92 -6.03 4.15
C TRP A 242 27.30 -7.22 3.27
#